data_AF-A0A0E3YTB8-F1
#
_entry.id   AF-A0A0E3YTB8-F1
#
_cell.length_a   1.000
_cell.length_b   1.000
_cell.length_c   1.000
_cell.angle_alpha   90.00
_cell.angle_beta   90.00
_cell.angle_gamma   90.00
#
_symmetry.space_group_name_H-M   'P 1'
#
loop_
_entity.id
_entity.type
_entity.pdbx_description
1 polymer ?
#
loop_
_entity_poly.entity_id
_entity_poly.type
_entity_poly.pdbx_seq_one_letter_code
_entity_poly.pdbx_strand_id
1 'polypeptide(L)'
;MIASVAFRNFKALRSAQLVLAPFNLIIGPNGSGKTSLIQALLRLRSLARLPLREPVPEGERLPEAAEISFRFNPPHDGLEAVLACVDEASCDLLQLTPLPRGEGVDDWPGLRTRLLTLRSYVLDHLAITSTGAGRSNGNKLASHGGNLAAVLAVRRELAPGYYTALCEELTELFPEFSDLVLLPELGSFGLRLRDGGDIVPADNLSQGTLYTLALLAIAHDPTPPAIVCIEELDRGLHPRLLRGVRDVLYRLSYPSDYGHDRAPVQVIATTHSPLMLDLFRDHPEEVVIADKVGRAATFARLADRADLADLLTEGASLGDLWYSGILGGVPEEP
;
A
#
# COMPACT_ATOMS: atom_id res chain seq x y z
N MET A 1 0.19 2.96 -14.19
CA MET A 1 -0.29 2.88 -12.78
C MET A 1 -1.80 2.88 -12.79
N ILE A 2 -2.47 2.49 -11.69
CA ILE A 2 -3.94 2.50 -11.67
C ILE A 2 -4.39 3.94 -11.48
N ALA A 3 -5.20 4.45 -12.40
CA ALA A 3 -5.76 5.81 -12.35
C ALA A 3 -7.00 5.87 -11.47
N SER A 4 -7.87 4.87 -11.59
CA SER A 4 -9.08 4.79 -10.78
C SER A 4 -9.57 3.35 -10.66
N VAL A 5 -10.36 3.11 -9.62
CA VAL A 5 -11.11 1.88 -9.43
C VAL A 5 -12.57 2.21 -9.15
N ALA A 6 -13.48 1.45 -9.73
CA ALA A 6 -14.90 1.53 -9.41
C ALA A 6 -15.44 0.15 -9.01
N PHE A 7 -16.39 0.16 -8.08
CA PHE A 7 -16.98 -1.01 -7.46
C PHE A 7 -18.49 -0.98 -7.64
N ARG A 8 -19.04 -2.11 -8.08
CA ARG A 8 -20.47 -2.38 -8.08
C ARG A 8 -20.70 -3.67 -7.31
N ASN A 9 -21.55 -3.63 -6.27
CA ASN A 9 -21.94 -4.79 -5.46
C ASN A 9 -20.78 -5.65 -4.88
N PHE A 10 -19.60 -5.08 -4.66
CA PHE A 10 -18.44 -5.79 -4.14
C PHE A 10 -18.29 -5.61 -2.63
N LYS A 11 -18.63 -6.64 -1.84
CA LYS A 11 -18.63 -6.59 -0.36
C LYS A 11 -19.49 -5.43 0.16
N ALA A 12 -18.92 -4.52 0.96
CA ALA A 12 -19.59 -3.31 1.43
C ALA A 12 -19.64 -2.19 0.36
N LEU A 13 -18.86 -2.29 -0.72
CA LEU A 13 -18.76 -1.30 -1.78
C LEU A 13 -19.86 -1.57 -2.83
N ARG A 14 -21.04 -0.97 -2.62
CA ARG A 14 -22.21 -1.14 -3.48
C ARG A 14 -22.13 -0.34 -4.78
N SER A 15 -21.72 0.92 -4.67
CA SER A 15 -21.45 1.83 -5.77
C SER A 15 -20.42 2.83 -5.27
N ALA A 16 -19.14 2.52 -5.45
CA ALA A 16 -18.04 3.35 -4.97
C ALA A 16 -17.01 3.52 -6.08
N GLN A 17 -16.46 4.72 -6.20
CA GLN A 17 -15.38 5.02 -7.14
C GLN A 17 -14.28 5.76 -6.40
N LEU A 18 -13.04 5.47 -6.77
CA LEU A 18 -11.87 6.14 -6.22
C LEU A 18 -10.88 6.43 -7.34
N VAL A 19 -10.53 7.71 -7.48
CA VAL A 19 -9.37 8.15 -8.27
C VAL A 19 -8.12 7.99 -7.39
N LEU A 20 -7.08 7.38 -7.94
CA LEU A 20 -5.84 7.09 -7.24
C LEU A 20 -4.72 8.03 -7.69
N ALA A 21 -4.08 8.68 -6.73
CA ALA A 21 -2.84 9.43 -6.90
C ALA A 21 -1.62 8.49 -6.85
N PRO A 22 -0.38 9.00 -7.05
CA PRO A 22 0.82 8.21 -6.77
C PRO A 22 0.86 7.74 -5.31
N PHE A 23 0.57 8.61 -4.35
CA PHE A 23 0.40 8.24 -2.94
C PHE A 23 -1.06 8.37 -2.52
N ASN A 24 -1.58 7.41 -1.76
CA ASN A 24 -2.96 7.41 -1.26
C ASN A 24 -2.98 6.97 0.21
N LEU A 25 -3.33 7.90 1.12
CA LEU A 25 -3.61 7.61 2.52
C LEU A 25 -5.12 7.43 2.71
N ILE A 26 -5.54 6.25 3.15
CA ILE A 26 -6.95 5.92 3.33
C ILE A 26 -7.26 5.81 4.83
N ILE A 27 -8.18 6.64 5.31
CA ILE A 27 -8.60 6.71 6.71
C ILE A 27 -10.11 6.52 6.82
N GLY A 28 -10.58 5.87 7.88
CA GLY A 28 -12.00 5.58 8.08
C GLY A 28 -12.26 4.54 9.16
N PRO A 29 -13.52 4.23 9.52
CA PRO A 29 -13.82 3.26 10.57
C PRO A 29 -13.60 1.81 10.10
N ASN A 30 -13.75 0.87 11.03
CA ASN A 30 -13.69 -0.56 10.69
C ASN A 30 -14.85 -0.96 9.78
N GLY A 31 -14.54 -1.71 8.73
CA GLY A 31 -15.55 -2.14 7.75
C GLY A 31 -15.95 -1.08 6.72
N SER A 32 -15.26 0.07 6.63
CA SER A 32 -15.50 1.09 5.58
C SER A 32 -14.88 0.75 4.21
N GLY A 33 -14.46 -0.49 3.99
CA GLY A 33 -13.97 -0.94 2.68
C GLY A 33 -12.48 -0.74 2.42
N LYS A 34 -11.68 -0.18 3.34
CA LYS A 34 -10.22 0.00 3.19
C LYS A 34 -9.49 -1.30 2.78
N THR A 35 -9.64 -2.36 3.56
CA THR A 35 -9.09 -3.69 3.22
C THR A 35 -9.76 -4.30 1.99
N SER A 36 -11.02 -3.95 1.69
CA SER A 36 -11.71 -4.43 0.47
C SER A 36 -11.08 -3.86 -0.80
N LEU A 37 -10.65 -2.59 -0.78
CA LEU A 37 -9.89 -1.99 -1.88
C LEU A 37 -8.57 -2.73 -2.13
N ILE A 38 -7.80 -2.99 -1.08
CA ILE A 38 -6.52 -3.73 -1.19
C ILE A 38 -6.76 -5.16 -1.72
N GLN A 39 -7.81 -5.82 -1.25
CA GLN A 39 -8.20 -7.14 -1.75
C GLN A 39 -8.59 -7.11 -3.23
N ALA A 40 -9.26 -6.06 -3.70
CA ALA A 40 -9.59 -5.90 -5.11
C ALA A 40 -8.33 -5.78 -5.99
N LEU A 41 -7.35 -5.01 -5.53
CA LEU A 41 -6.05 -4.85 -6.20
C LEU A 41 -5.25 -6.17 -6.24
N LEU A 42 -5.26 -6.93 -5.13
CA LEU A 42 -4.66 -8.27 -5.08
C LEU A 42 -5.40 -9.26 -5.99
N ARG A 43 -6.72 -9.12 -6.13
CA ARG A 43 -7.52 -9.93 -7.05
C ARG A 43 -7.17 -9.63 -8.51
N LEU A 44 -7.06 -8.35 -8.88
CA LEU A 44 -6.57 -7.93 -10.19
C LEU A 44 -5.21 -8.56 -10.51
N ARG A 45 -4.24 -8.48 -9.59
CA ARG A 45 -2.93 -9.13 -9.75
C ARG A 45 -3.04 -10.64 -9.94
N SER A 46 -3.89 -11.29 -9.17
CA SER A 46 -4.04 -12.76 -9.19
C SER A 46 -4.65 -13.22 -10.50
N LEU A 47 -5.70 -12.55 -10.96
CA LEU A 47 -6.38 -12.85 -12.22
C LEU A 47 -5.54 -12.47 -13.45
N ALA A 48 -4.69 -11.44 -13.36
CA ALA A 48 -3.75 -11.10 -14.42
C ALA A 48 -2.76 -12.23 -14.76
N ARG A 49 -2.63 -13.26 -13.90
CA ARG A 49 -1.81 -14.45 -14.20
C ARG A 49 -2.51 -15.40 -15.17
N LEU A 50 -3.84 -15.39 -15.20
CA LEU A 50 -4.68 -16.28 -15.98
C LEU A 50 -4.91 -15.73 -17.40
N PRO A 51 -5.36 -16.57 -18.35
CA PRO A 51 -5.82 -16.10 -19.65
C PRO A 51 -6.96 -15.10 -19.51
N LEU A 52 -6.96 -14.06 -20.35
CA LEU A 52 -8.07 -13.12 -20.45
C LEU A 52 -9.31 -13.82 -21.00
N ARG A 53 -10.47 -13.27 -20.64
CA ARG A 53 -11.76 -13.67 -21.24
C ARG A 53 -12.29 -12.57 -22.13
N GLU A 54 -13.11 -12.98 -23.10
CA GLU A 54 -13.87 -12.04 -23.90
C GLU A 54 -14.87 -11.27 -23.02
N PRO A 55 -15.12 -9.98 -23.32
CA PRO A 55 -16.13 -9.20 -22.62
C PRO A 55 -17.51 -9.84 -22.75
N VAL A 56 -18.24 -9.93 -21.63
CA VAL A 56 -19.65 -10.36 -21.68
C VAL A 56 -20.50 -9.17 -22.13
N PRO A 57 -21.34 -9.33 -23.17
CA PRO A 57 -22.24 -8.27 -23.64
C PRO A 57 -23.10 -7.71 -22.50
N GLU A 58 -23.39 -6.41 -22.49
CA GLU A 58 -24.16 -5.78 -21.41
C GLU A 58 -25.51 -6.47 -21.12
N GLY A 59 -26.18 -7.00 -22.15
CA GLY A 59 -27.46 -7.71 -22.03
C GLY A 59 -27.38 -9.09 -21.36
N GLU A 60 -26.19 -9.65 -21.22
CA GLU A 60 -25.94 -10.95 -20.57
C GLU A 60 -25.34 -10.80 -19.17
N ARG A 61 -25.07 -9.56 -18.72
CA ARG A 61 -24.57 -9.31 -17.37
C ARG A 61 -25.67 -9.52 -16.35
N LEU A 62 -25.35 -10.26 -15.30
CA LEU A 62 -26.22 -10.41 -14.14
C LEU A 62 -26.42 -9.04 -13.46
N PRO A 63 -27.66 -8.52 -13.33
CA PRO A 63 -27.92 -7.16 -12.84
C PRO A 63 -27.34 -6.85 -11.45
N GLU A 64 -27.24 -7.87 -10.59
CA GLU A 64 -26.74 -7.75 -9.22
C GLU A 64 -25.32 -8.30 -9.04
N ALA A 65 -24.64 -8.74 -10.11
CA ALA A 65 -23.28 -9.27 -9.99
C ALA A 65 -22.30 -8.23 -9.46
N ALA A 66 -21.35 -8.72 -8.66
CA ALA A 66 -20.22 -7.92 -8.24
C ALA A 66 -19.31 -7.63 -9.44
N GLU A 67 -19.01 -6.35 -9.65
CA GLU A 67 -18.11 -5.88 -10.70
C GLU A 67 -17.07 -4.92 -10.10
N ILE A 68 -15.82 -5.04 -10.55
CA ILE A 68 -14.76 -4.10 -10.22
C ILE A 68 -14.09 -3.68 -11.52
N SER A 69 -14.10 -2.40 -11.84
CA SER A 69 -13.41 -1.85 -13.00
C SER A 69 -12.19 -1.05 -12.59
N PHE A 70 -11.10 -1.21 -13.33
CA PHE A 70 -9.84 -0.52 -13.13
C PHE A 70 -9.48 0.23 -14.41
N ARG A 71 -9.18 1.52 -14.27
CA ARG A 71 -8.59 2.34 -15.33
C ARG A 71 -7.15 2.65 -14.99
N PHE A 72 -6.33 2.90 -16.00
CA PHE A 72 -4.90 3.11 -15.85
C PHE A 72 -4.48 4.48 -16.34
N ASN A 73 -3.36 4.96 -15.82
CA ASN A 73 -2.66 6.14 -16.34
C ASN A 73 -1.84 5.77 -17.59
N PRO A 74 -1.45 6.75 -18.42
CA PRO A 74 -0.50 6.54 -19.50
C PRO A 74 0.73 5.73 -19.05
N PRO A 75 1.28 4.85 -19.90
CA PRO A 75 0.90 4.62 -21.31
C PRO A 75 -0.21 3.58 -21.48
N HIS A 76 -1.02 3.29 -20.46
CA HIS A 76 -2.05 2.23 -20.47
C HIS A 76 -3.49 2.78 -20.33
N ASP A 77 -3.69 4.08 -20.53
CA ASP A 77 -4.98 4.76 -20.36
C ASP A 77 -6.00 4.44 -21.47
N GLY A 78 -5.59 3.74 -22.53
CA GLY A 78 -6.47 3.12 -23.52
C GLY A 78 -7.06 1.77 -23.09
N LEU A 79 -6.78 1.29 -21.87
CA LEU A 79 -7.26 0.01 -21.35
C LEU A 79 -8.16 0.18 -20.12
N GLU A 80 -9.22 -0.61 -20.04
CA GLU A 80 -10.02 -0.82 -18.83
C GLU A 80 -10.01 -2.33 -18.49
N ALA A 81 -9.69 -2.65 -17.24
CA ALA A 81 -9.72 -4.02 -16.74
C ALA A 81 -10.94 -4.23 -15.87
N VAL A 82 -11.78 -5.20 -16.22
CA VAL A 82 -13.06 -5.48 -15.53
C VAL A 82 -13.02 -6.87 -14.93
N LEU A 83 -13.33 -6.95 -13.64
CA LEU A 83 -13.52 -8.19 -12.89
C LEU A 83 -15.01 -8.34 -12.63
N ALA A 84 -15.66 -9.27 -13.31
CA ALA A 84 -17.09 -9.50 -13.19
C ALA A 84 -17.41 -10.98 -13.00
N CYS A 85 -18.47 -11.28 -12.26
CA CYS A 85 -19.10 -12.60 -12.31
C CYS A 85 -19.98 -12.70 -13.57
N VAL A 86 -19.80 -13.79 -14.31
CA VAL A 86 -20.63 -14.09 -15.48
C VAL A 86 -21.82 -14.97 -15.08
N ASP A 87 -21.60 -15.88 -14.14
CA ASP A 87 -22.62 -16.71 -13.50
C ASP A 87 -22.19 -17.04 -12.05
N GLU A 88 -23.02 -17.78 -11.32
CA GLU A 88 -22.73 -18.19 -9.93
C GLU A 88 -21.47 -19.07 -9.79
N ALA A 89 -21.06 -19.76 -10.86
CA ALA A 89 -19.89 -20.65 -10.89
C ALA A 89 -18.62 -19.97 -11.43
N SER A 90 -18.74 -18.84 -12.14
CA SER A 90 -17.68 -18.17 -12.90
C SER A 90 -17.48 -16.73 -12.42
N CYS A 91 -16.90 -16.60 -11.23
CA CYS A 91 -16.68 -15.30 -10.55
C CYS A 91 -15.23 -14.80 -10.56
N ASP A 92 -14.32 -15.46 -11.27
CA ASP A 92 -12.87 -15.19 -11.28
C ASP A 92 -12.33 -14.89 -12.69
N LEU A 93 -13.00 -13.98 -13.41
CA LEU A 93 -12.63 -13.64 -14.79
C LEU A 93 -12.12 -12.21 -14.88
N LEU A 94 -11.05 -12.03 -15.66
CA LEU A 94 -10.50 -10.73 -16.02
C LEU A 94 -10.78 -10.47 -17.49
N GLN A 95 -11.49 -9.37 -17.74
CA GLN A 95 -11.76 -8.86 -19.08
C GLN A 95 -10.93 -7.59 -19.29
N LEU A 96 -10.44 -7.41 -20.51
CA LEU A 96 -9.86 -6.14 -20.95
C LEU A 96 -10.75 -5.55 -22.02
N THR A 97 -11.15 -4.31 -21.78
CA THR A 97 -11.95 -3.53 -22.71
C THR A 97 -11.08 -2.40 -23.24
N PRO A 98 -10.84 -2.33 -24.56
CA PRO A 98 -10.16 -1.20 -25.17
C PRO A 98 -11.05 0.04 -25.10
N LEU A 99 -10.47 1.17 -24.69
CA LEU A 99 -11.17 2.44 -24.61
C LEU A 99 -11.02 3.24 -25.92
N PRO A 100 -12.02 4.05 -26.31
CA PRO A 100 -11.98 4.81 -27.57
C PRO A 100 -10.86 5.85 -27.67
N ARG A 101 -10.28 6.23 -26.54
CA ARG A 101 -9.22 7.24 -26.40
C ARG A 101 -8.20 6.73 -25.37
N GLY A 102 -6.94 7.08 -25.57
CA GLY A 102 -5.83 6.68 -24.70
C GLY A 102 -4.75 5.89 -25.45
N GLU A 103 -3.62 5.69 -24.80
CA GLU A 103 -2.45 4.98 -25.33
C GLU A 103 -2.42 3.52 -24.83
N GLY A 104 -1.62 2.68 -25.50
CA GLY A 104 -1.34 1.31 -25.06
C GLY A 104 -2.52 0.35 -25.08
N VAL A 105 -3.50 0.59 -25.95
CA VAL A 105 -4.68 -0.28 -26.16
C VAL A 105 -4.28 -1.74 -26.44
N ASP A 106 -3.14 -1.97 -27.09
CA ASP A 106 -2.61 -3.30 -27.40
C ASP A 106 -1.49 -3.77 -26.43
N ASP A 107 -1.12 -2.95 -25.44
CA ASP A 107 -0.01 -3.25 -24.50
C ASP A 107 -0.46 -3.92 -23.20
N TRP A 108 -1.32 -4.94 -23.32
CA TRP A 108 -1.59 -5.82 -22.19
C TRP A 108 -0.33 -6.49 -21.62
N PRO A 109 0.64 -7.00 -22.42
CA PRO A 109 1.84 -7.63 -21.87
C PRO A 109 2.66 -6.72 -20.96
N GLY A 110 2.83 -5.44 -21.33
CA GLY A 110 3.51 -4.44 -20.50
C GLY A 110 2.74 -4.14 -19.21
N LEU A 111 1.43 -3.88 -19.31
CA LEU A 111 0.57 -3.65 -18.15
C LEU A 111 0.58 -4.85 -17.19
N ARG A 112 0.38 -6.06 -17.72
CA ARG A 112 0.40 -7.32 -16.97
C ARG A 112 1.70 -7.48 -16.20
N THR A 113 2.85 -7.23 -16.83
CA THR A 113 4.17 -7.33 -16.18
C THR A 113 4.23 -6.43 -14.95
N ARG A 114 3.74 -5.19 -15.04
CA ARG A 114 3.66 -4.26 -13.91
C ARG A 114 2.69 -4.74 -12.83
N LEU A 115 1.48 -5.16 -13.20
CA LEU A 115 0.46 -5.65 -12.25
C LEU A 115 0.95 -6.86 -11.45
N LEU A 116 1.72 -7.76 -12.05
CA LEU A 116 2.27 -8.93 -11.36
C LEU A 116 3.29 -8.59 -10.27
N THR A 117 3.88 -7.39 -10.34
CA THR A 117 4.78 -6.89 -9.30
C THR A 117 4.04 -6.38 -8.07
N LEU A 118 2.75 -6.04 -8.14
CA LEU A 118 1.97 -5.49 -7.01
C LEU A 118 2.17 -6.31 -5.72
N ARG A 119 2.36 -5.63 -4.59
CA ARG A 119 2.49 -6.25 -3.27
C ARG A 119 1.57 -5.58 -2.26
N SER A 120 1.13 -6.36 -1.28
CA SER A 120 0.46 -5.87 -0.08
C SER A 120 1.20 -6.37 1.14
N TYR A 121 1.33 -5.49 2.14
CA TYR A 121 1.99 -5.77 3.41
C TYR A 121 1.02 -5.52 4.56
N VAL A 122 0.90 -6.54 5.40
CA VAL A 122 0.23 -6.51 6.71
C VAL A 122 1.25 -7.05 7.69
N LEU A 123 2.06 -6.15 8.24
CA LEU A 123 3.26 -6.55 8.97
C LEU A 123 2.92 -7.16 10.33
N ASP A 124 3.55 -8.30 10.63
CA ASP A 124 3.41 -8.97 11.92
C ASP A 124 4.78 -9.05 12.59
N HIS A 125 4.93 -8.34 13.71
CA HIS A 125 6.15 -8.34 14.50
C HIS A 125 6.59 -9.76 14.90
N LEU A 126 5.69 -10.67 15.27
CA LEU A 126 6.05 -12.04 15.64
C LEU A 126 6.60 -12.82 14.44
N ALA A 127 6.06 -12.56 13.25
CA ALA A 127 6.59 -13.15 12.03
C ALA A 127 7.96 -12.57 11.71
N ILE A 128 8.15 -11.25 11.82
CA ILE A 128 9.43 -10.57 11.55
C ILE A 128 10.55 -11.10 12.45
N THR A 129 10.24 -11.38 13.73
CA THR A 129 11.21 -11.93 14.69
C THR A 129 11.46 -13.43 14.49
N SER A 130 10.67 -14.12 13.66
CA SER A 130 10.82 -15.55 13.46
C SER A 130 12.11 -15.89 12.71
N THR A 131 12.86 -16.83 13.26
CA THR A 131 14.06 -17.40 12.64
C THR A 131 13.64 -18.66 11.88
N GLY A 132 13.81 -18.67 10.56
CA GLY A 132 13.41 -19.84 9.76
C GLY A 132 13.39 -19.59 8.25
N ALA A 133 13.35 -18.33 7.83
CA ALA A 133 13.55 -18.00 6.42
C ALA A 133 15.02 -18.20 6.03
N GLY A 134 15.28 -19.26 5.27
CA GLY A 134 16.57 -19.45 4.62
C GLY A 134 16.82 -18.44 3.49
N ARG A 135 18.07 -18.40 3.01
CA ARG A 135 18.51 -17.49 1.94
C ARG A 135 17.65 -17.55 0.68
N SER A 136 17.13 -18.73 0.31
CA SER A 136 16.25 -18.92 -0.85
C SER A 136 14.95 -18.10 -0.77
N ASN A 137 14.53 -17.72 0.44
CA ASN A 137 13.38 -16.87 0.69
C ASN A 137 13.73 -15.37 0.73
N GLY A 138 15.00 -14.98 0.55
CA GLY A 138 15.46 -13.59 0.70
C GLY A 138 15.30 -12.70 -0.54
N ASN A 139 14.74 -13.20 -1.64
CA ASN A 139 14.62 -12.41 -2.87
C ASN A 139 13.64 -11.24 -2.75
N LYS A 140 12.55 -11.40 -1.98
CA LYS A 140 11.49 -10.40 -1.80
C LYS A 140 10.87 -10.54 -0.42
N LEU A 141 10.53 -9.42 0.22
CA LEU A 141 9.85 -9.42 1.51
C LEU A 141 8.46 -10.08 1.40
N ALA A 142 8.18 -11.00 2.31
CA ALA A 142 6.87 -11.63 2.49
C ALA A 142 5.85 -10.60 2.98
N SER A 143 4.56 -10.83 2.70
CA SER A 143 3.49 -9.88 3.04
C SER A 143 3.40 -9.56 4.54
N HIS A 144 3.79 -10.50 5.40
CA HIS A 144 3.83 -10.33 6.86
C HIS A 144 5.23 -9.98 7.40
N GLY A 145 6.23 -9.82 6.53
CA GLY A 145 7.61 -9.47 6.91
C GLY A 145 8.47 -10.61 7.46
N GLY A 146 7.96 -11.84 7.55
CA GLY A 146 8.63 -12.91 8.31
C GLY A 146 9.93 -13.49 7.72
N ASN A 147 10.38 -12.97 6.58
CA ASN A 147 11.67 -13.28 5.98
C ASN A 147 12.61 -12.07 5.95
N LEU A 148 12.36 -11.04 6.76
CA LEU A 148 13.11 -9.77 6.74
C LEU A 148 14.62 -9.98 6.88
N ALA A 149 15.06 -10.80 7.83
CA ALA A 149 16.48 -11.10 8.03
C ALA A 149 17.13 -11.69 6.76
N ALA A 150 16.44 -12.62 6.09
CA ALA A 150 16.92 -13.22 4.84
C ALA A 150 16.96 -12.21 3.69
N VAL A 151 15.96 -11.32 3.61
CA VAL A 151 15.91 -10.25 2.59
C VAL A 151 17.08 -9.29 2.77
N LEU A 152 17.32 -8.84 3.99
CA LEU A 152 18.44 -7.93 4.30
C LEU A 152 19.79 -8.60 4.06
N ALA A 153 19.92 -9.90 4.37
CA ALA A 153 21.14 -10.66 4.11
C ALA A 153 21.43 -10.80 2.60
N VAL A 154 20.40 -11.15 1.80
CA VAL A 154 20.53 -11.19 0.33
C VAL A 154 20.84 -9.80 -0.23
N ARG A 155 20.23 -8.75 0.33
CA ARG A 155 20.47 -7.36 -0.09
C ARG A 155 21.91 -6.91 0.17
N ARG A 156 22.44 -7.22 1.34
CA ARG A 156 23.84 -6.94 1.71
C ARG A 156 24.82 -7.52 0.70
N GLU A 157 24.52 -8.69 0.14
CA GLU A 157 25.37 -9.36 -0.84
C GLU A 157 25.15 -8.87 -2.28
N LEU A 158 23.90 -8.75 -2.72
CA LEU A 158 23.57 -8.48 -4.12
C LEU A 158 23.41 -6.99 -4.47
N ALA A 159 23.17 -6.14 -3.47
CA ALA A 159 22.94 -4.71 -3.63
C ALA A 159 23.45 -3.91 -2.41
N PRO A 160 24.78 -3.96 -2.13
CA PRO A 160 25.37 -3.41 -0.90
C PRO A 160 25.15 -1.91 -0.72
N GLY A 161 25.05 -1.14 -1.82
CA GLY A 161 24.74 0.30 -1.75
C GLY A 161 23.36 0.58 -1.15
N TYR A 162 22.34 -0.17 -1.59
CA TYR A 162 20.99 -0.07 -1.04
C TYR A 162 20.90 -0.59 0.40
N TYR A 163 21.68 -1.62 0.75
CA TYR A 163 21.78 -2.09 2.14
C TYR A 163 22.40 -1.02 3.04
N THR A 164 23.46 -0.36 2.58
CA THR A 164 24.17 0.69 3.35
C THR A 164 23.26 1.89 3.59
N ALA A 165 22.60 2.40 2.54
CA ALA A 165 21.64 3.50 2.66
C ALA A 165 20.47 3.17 3.60
N LEU A 166 19.99 1.93 3.58
CA LEU A 166 18.98 1.45 4.53
C LEU A 166 19.48 1.50 5.98
N CYS A 167 20.72 1.04 6.24
CA CYS A 167 21.31 1.09 7.57
C CYS A 167 21.51 2.52 8.05
N GLU A 168 21.99 3.41 7.18
CA GLU A 168 22.15 4.84 7.49
C GLU A 168 20.82 5.45 7.92
N GLU A 169 19.76 5.30 7.12
CA GLU A 169 18.43 5.84 7.44
C GLU A 169 17.81 5.18 8.69
N LEU A 170 18.08 3.89 8.93
CA LEU A 170 17.67 3.23 10.19
C LEU A 170 18.29 3.93 11.40
N THR A 171 19.59 4.21 11.36
CA THR A 171 20.31 4.86 12.46
C THR A 171 19.96 6.34 12.62
N GLU A 172 19.54 7.01 11.54
CA GLU A 172 18.96 8.36 11.62
C GLU A 172 17.59 8.36 12.34
N LEU A 173 16.74 7.37 12.06
CA LEU A 173 15.42 7.23 12.67
C LEU A 173 15.49 6.73 14.11
N PHE A 174 16.50 5.92 14.45
CA PHE A 174 16.73 5.37 15.78
C PHE A 174 18.19 5.56 16.21
N PRO A 175 18.57 6.76 16.69
CA PRO A 175 19.95 7.09 17.05
C PRO A 175 20.54 6.25 18.19
N GLU A 176 19.70 5.53 18.95
CA GLU A 176 20.13 4.55 19.94
C GLU A 176 20.85 3.35 19.29
N PHE A 177 20.54 3.03 18.03
CA PHE A 177 21.17 1.92 17.31
C PHE A 177 22.29 2.43 16.41
N SER A 178 23.41 1.71 16.39
CA SER A 178 24.58 2.05 15.57
C SER A 178 24.78 1.13 14.37
N ASP A 179 24.17 -0.05 14.35
CA ASP A 179 24.36 -1.03 13.27
C ASP A 179 23.25 -2.09 13.20
N LEU A 180 23.02 -2.59 11.99
CA LEU A 180 22.16 -3.73 11.69
C LEU A 180 23.01 -5.00 11.55
N VAL A 181 22.85 -5.93 12.49
CA VAL A 181 23.66 -7.15 12.58
C VAL A 181 22.85 -8.37 12.15
N LEU A 182 23.28 -9.00 11.06
CA LEU A 182 22.68 -10.24 10.53
C LEU A 182 23.61 -11.42 10.78
N LEU A 183 23.19 -12.36 11.64
CA LEU A 183 23.95 -13.55 11.99
C LEU A 183 23.34 -14.82 11.36
N PRO A 184 24.14 -15.70 10.72
CA PRO A 184 23.64 -16.98 10.24
C PRO A 184 23.22 -17.90 11.39
N GLU A 185 22.08 -18.59 11.24
CA GLU A 185 21.51 -19.50 12.24
C GLU A 185 20.94 -20.75 11.55
N LEU A 186 21.66 -21.89 11.61
CA LEU A 186 21.24 -23.21 11.10
C LEU A 186 20.46 -23.17 9.75
N GLY A 187 21.00 -22.45 8.76
CA GLY A 187 20.40 -22.33 7.43
C GLY A 187 19.44 -21.14 7.26
N SER A 188 19.26 -20.31 8.28
CA SER A 188 18.50 -19.06 8.30
C SER A 188 19.37 -17.87 8.76
N PHE A 189 18.76 -16.70 8.97
CA PHE A 189 19.43 -15.52 9.51
C PHE A 189 18.63 -14.95 10.69
N GLY A 190 19.33 -14.60 11.76
CA GLY A 190 18.79 -13.84 12.87
C GLY A 190 19.02 -12.35 12.67
N LEU A 191 17.98 -11.56 12.92
CA LEU A 191 17.99 -10.10 12.89
C LEU A 191 18.36 -9.55 14.27
N ARG A 192 19.33 -8.63 14.34
CA ARG A 192 19.74 -7.95 15.58
C ARG A 192 20.13 -6.50 15.29
N LEU A 193 20.01 -5.62 16.28
CA LEU A 193 20.53 -4.26 16.23
C LEU A 193 21.61 -4.08 17.29
N ARG A 194 22.63 -3.28 16.96
CA ARG A 194 23.67 -2.89 17.91
C ARG A 194 23.25 -1.62 18.64
N ASP A 195 23.20 -1.68 19.97
CA ASP A 195 22.96 -0.54 20.86
C ASP A 195 24.24 -0.33 21.69
N GLY A 196 25.05 0.65 21.29
CA GLY A 196 26.37 0.86 21.86
C GLY A 196 27.25 -0.41 21.83
N GLY A 197 27.57 -0.94 23.02
CA GLY A 197 28.35 -2.18 23.17
C GLY A 197 27.53 -3.47 23.04
N ASP A 198 26.22 -3.38 23.18
CA ASP A 198 25.31 -4.52 23.26
C ASP A 198 24.70 -4.86 21.90
N ILE A 199 24.23 -6.11 21.76
CA ILE A 199 23.51 -6.58 20.58
C ILE A 199 22.13 -7.04 21.03
N VAL A 200 21.10 -6.35 20.55
CA VAL A 200 19.70 -6.61 20.87
C VAL A 200 19.09 -7.49 19.78
N PRO A 201 18.63 -8.71 20.09
CA PRO A 201 17.96 -9.58 19.13
C PRO A 201 16.55 -9.07 18.81
N ALA A 202 16.04 -9.43 17.63
CA ALA A 202 14.78 -8.89 17.11
C ALA A 202 13.56 -9.13 18.02
N ASP A 203 13.51 -10.24 18.74
CA ASP A 203 12.47 -10.58 19.72
C ASP A 203 12.43 -9.63 20.92
N ASN A 204 13.51 -8.89 21.17
CA ASN A 204 13.61 -7.87 22.20
C ASN A 204 13.49 -6.43 21.66
N LEU A 205 13.28 -6.25 20.35
CA LEU A 205 13.07 -4.93 19.75
C LEU A 205 11.60 -4.49 19.85
N SER A 206 11.38 -3.18 19.87
CA SER A 206 10.03 -2.64 19.82
C SER A 206 9.34 -2.97 18.48
N GLN A 207 8.01 -3.13 18.51
CA GLN A 207 7.22 -3.34 17.29
C GLN A 207 7.46 -2.23 16.26
N GLY A 208 7.53 -0.97 16.71
CA GLY A 208 7.78 0.18 15.84
C GLY A 208 9.14 0.12 15.14
N THR A 209 10.18 -0.36 15.83
CA THR A 209 11.51 -0.58 15.24
C THR A 209 11.45 -1.65 14.14
N LEU A 210 10.80 -2.78 14.40
CA LEU A 210 10.66 -3.88 13.44
C LEU A 210 9.86 -3.49 12.20
N TYR A 211 8.76 -2.77 12.40
CA TYR A 211 7.94 -2.27 11.29
C TYR A 211 8.65 -1.20 10.47
N THR A 212 9.35 -0.26 11.12
CA THR A 212 10.15 0.73 10.40
C THR A 212 11.24 0.07 9.57
N LEU A 213 11.95 -0.92 10.12
CA LEU A 213 12.95 -1.68 9.37
C LEU A 213 12.35 -2.43 8.17
N ALA A 214 11.15 -3.02 8.31
CA ALA A 214 10.46 -3.66 7.21
C ALA A 214 10.06 -2.64 6.11
N LEU A 215 9.60 -1.44 6.49
CA LEU A 215 9.30 -0.36 5.55
C LEU A 215 10.55 0.14 4.83
N LEU A 216 11.67 0.31 5.55
CA LEU A 216 12.97 0.62 4.94
C LEU A 216 13.40 -0.47 3.95
N ALA A 217 13.20 -1.75 4.28
CA ALA A 217 13.51 -2.85 3.37
C ALA A 217 12.67 -2.83 2.08
N ILE A 218 11.44 -2.31 2.14
CA ILE A 218 10.58 -2.08 0.96
C ILE A 218 11.08 -0.86 0.18
N ALA A 219 11.41 0.24 0.87
CA ALA A 219 11.83 1.49 0.25
C ALA A 219 13.19 1.44 -0.45
N HIS A 220 14.11 0.65 0.11
CA HIS A 220 15.45 0.41 -0.43
C HIS A 220 15.51 -0.91 -1.23
N ASP A 221 14.39 -1.42 -1.72
CA ASP A 221 14.43 -2.50 -2.71
C ASP A 221 14.98 -1.97 -4.04
N PRO A 222 16.04 -2.56 -4.63
CA PRO A 222 16.59 -2.13 -5.91
C PRO A 222 15.59 -2.29 -7.08
N THR A 223 14.59 -3.14 -6.91
CA THR A 223 13.57 -3.46 -7.92
C THR A 223 12.18 -3.38 -7.28
N PRO A 224 11.76 -2.19 -6.83
CA PRO A 224 10.53 -2.06 -6.06
C PRO A 224 9.33 -2.43 -6.97
N PRO A 225 8.24 -2.95 -6.38
CA PRO A 225 7.05 -3.27 -7.15
C PRO A 225 6.40 -2.00 -7.68
N ALA A 226 5.63 -2.09 -8.76
CA ALA A 226 4.91 -0.95 -9.31
C ALA A 226 3.89 -0.40 -8.29
N ILE A 227 3.22 -1.27 -7.52
CA ILE A 227 2.19 -0.90 -6.55
C ILE A 227 2.51 -1.55 -5.20
N VAL A 228 2.49 -0.76 -4.13
CA VAL A 228 2.64 -1.20 -2.74
C VAL A 228 1.38 -0.82 -1.98
N CYS A 229 0.73 -1.81 -1.37
CA CYS A 229 -0.31 -1.59 -0.37
C CYS A 229 0.28 -1.84 1.02
N ILE A 230 0.04 -0.95 1.98
CA ILE A 230 0.44 -1.11 3.38
C ILE A 230 -0.79 -0.93 4.26
N GLU A 231 -1.18 -1.98 4.97
CA GLU A 231 -2.28 -1.89 5.93
C GLU A 231 -1.78 -1.41 7.29
N GLU A 232 -2.53 -0.50 7.91
CA GLU A 232 -2.25 0.06 9.24
C GLU A 232 -0.81 0.61 9.34
N LEU A 233 -0.48 1.55 8.44
CA LEU A 233 0.87 2.13 8.28
C LEU A 233 1.50 2.61 9.59
N ASP A 234 0.68 3.18 10.49
CA ASP A 234 1.07 3.78 11.76
C ASP A 234 1.09 2.81 12.94
N ARG A 235 0.71 1.54 12.74
CA ARG A 235 0.54 0.57 13.83
C ARG A 235 1.83 0.38 14.62
N GLY A 236 1.75 0.52 15.94
CA GLY A 236 2.87 0.29 16.85
C GLY A 236 4.00 1.33 16.73
N LEU A 237 3.83 2.37 15.92
CA LEU A 237 4.80 3.45 15.78
C LEU A 237 4.55 4.54 16.83
N HIS A 238 5.64 5.04 17.41
CA HIS A 238 5.58 6.23 18.24
C HIS A 238 5.28 7.46 17.36
N PRO A 239 4.44 8.43 17.78
CA PRO A 239 4.06 9.59 16.97
C PRO A 239 5.21 10.37 16.34
N ARG A 240 6.36 10.46 17.03
CA ARG A 240 7.56 11.15 16.52
C ARG A 240 8.18 10.50 15.27
N LEU A 241 7.87 9.23 15.00
CA LEU A 241 8.37 8.48 13.84
C LEU A 241 7.46 8.57 12.62
N LEU A 242 6.21 9.03 12.77
CA LEU A 242 5.23 9.03 11.68
C LEU A 242 5.71 9.84 10.47
N ARG A 243 6.36 10.99 10.70
CA ARG A 243 6.94 11.80 9.62
C ARG A 243 8.04 11.05 8.87
N GLY A 244 8.99 10.45 9.58
CA GLY A 244 10.07 9.67 8.96
C GLY A 244 9.51 8.52 8.14
N VAL A 245 8.52 7.80 8.66
CA VAL A 245 7.86 6.70 7.94
C VAL A 245 7.10 7.18 6.70
N ARG A 246 6.40 8.32 6.76
CA ARG A 246 5.79 8.93 5.57
C ARG A 246 6.86 9.26 4.54
N ASP A 247 7.96 9.89 4.95
CA ASP A 247 9.02 10.36 4.05
C ASP A 247 9.70 9.18 3.32
N VAL A 248 9.87 8.04 4.02
CA VAL A 248 10.34 6.77 3.44
C VAL A 248 9.45 6.32 2.26
N LEU A 249 8.13 6.42 2.41
CA LEU A 249 7.18 6.02 1.37
C LEU A 249 6.97 7.10 0.29
N TYR A 250 7.11 8.38 0.64
CA TYR A 250 7.11 9.48 -0.34
C TYR A 250 8.25 9.32 -1.32
N ARG A 251 9.44 8.96 -0.84
CA ARG A 251 10.57 8.65 -1.71
C ARG A 251 10.28 7.49 -2.65
N LEU A 252 9.50 6.49 -2.23
CA LEU A 252 9.01 5.42 -3.12
C LEU A 252 8.11 5.97 -4.23
N SER A 253 7.19 6.86 -3.88
CA SER A 253 6.16 7.35 -4.78
C SER A 253 6.61 8.46 -5.72
N TYR A 254 7.49 9.34 -5.23
CA TYR A 254 7.98 10.53 -5.90
C TYR A 254 9.52 10.50 -6.03
N PRO A 255 10.12 9.48 -6.67
CA PRO A 255 11.58 9.28 -6.66
C PRO A 255 12.36 10.47 -7.23
N SER A 256 11.81 11.19 -8.21
CA SER A 256 12.42 12.38 -8.82
C SER A 256 12.69 13.48 -7.80
N ASP A 257 11.78 13.68 -6.85
CA ASP A 257 11.83 14.75 -5.86
C ASP A 257 12.95 14.51 -4.83
N TYR A 258 13.42 13.25 -4.77
CA TYR A 258 14.53 12.79 -3.95
C TYR A 258 15.78 12.44 -4.78
N GLY A 259 15.83 12.85 -6.05
CA GLY A 259 17.00 12.67 -6.92
C GLY A 259 17.25 11.23 -7.38
N HIS A 260 16.24 10.35 -7.34
CA HIS A 260 16.36 8.98 -7.79
C HIS A 260 15.87 8.80 -9.22
N ASP A 261 16.74 8.25 -10.08
CA ASP A 261 16.39 7.84 -11.44
C ASP A 261 15.77 6.43 -11.44
N ARG A 262 14.50 6.34 -11.02
CA ARG A 262 13.70 5.11 -11.11
C ARG A 262 12.23 5.42 -11.32
N ALA A 263 11.48 4.40 -11.75
CA ALA A 263 10.04 4.51 -11.88
C ALA A 263 9.35 4.77 -10.52
N PRO A 264 8.30 5.60 -10.49
CA PRO A 264 7.49 5.83 -9.29
C PRO A 264 6.71 4.58 -8.89
N VAL A 265 6.55 4.40 -7.58
CA VAL A 265 5.73 3.35 -6.98
C VAL A 265 4.41 3.95 -6.52
N GLN A 266 3.28 3.37 -6.93
CA GLN A 266 2.00 3.79 -6.38
C GLN A 266 1.83 3.17 -4.99
N VAL A 267 1.68 4.03 -3.99
CA VAL A 267 1.51 3.64 -2.59
C VAL A 267 0.05 3.79 -2.20
N ILE A 268 -0.50 2.75 -1.57
CA ILE A 268 -1.86 2.75 -1.01
C ILE A 268 -1.71 2.31 0.45
N ALA A 269 -1.77 3.27 1.36
CA ALA A 269 -1.62 3.05 2.79
C ALA A 269 -2.97 3.21 3.49
N THR A 270 -3.25 2.38 4.48
CA THR A 270 -4.40 2.58 5.38
C THR A 270 -3.93 3.03 6.75
N THR A 271 -4.73 3.86 7.41
CA THR A 271 -4.45 4.35 8.76
C THR A 271 -5.74 4.53 9.56
N HIS A 272 -5.58 4.57 10.88
CA HIS A 272 -6.60 5.03 11.83
C HIS A 272 -6.09 6.20 12.70
N SER A 273 -4.91 6.75 12.39
CA SER A 273 -4.25 7.76 13.21
C SER A 273 -4.55 9.18 12.74
N PRO A 274 -5.19 10.02 13.58
CA PRO A 274 -5.32 11.45 13.34
C PRO A 274 -3.96 12.13 13.13
N LEU A 275 -2.94 11.70 13.87
CA LEU A 275 -1.58 12.26 13.79
C LEU A 275 -0.88 11.93 12.47
N MET A 276 -1.17 10.76 11.88
CA MET A 276 -0.68 10.43 10.54
C MET A 276 -1.40 11.31 9.51
N LEU A 277 -2.72 11.49 9.66
CA LEU A 277 -3.51 12.34 8.77
C LEU A 277 -3.01 13.80 8.76
N ASP A 278 -2.60 14.35 9.90
CA ASP A 278 -2.05 15.72 9.98
C ASP A 278 -0.81 15.95 9.12
N LEU A 279 -0.07 14.89 8.81
CA LEU A 279 1.09 14.98 7.91
C LEU A 279 0.70 15.22 6.44
N PHE A 280 -0.59 15.15 6.11
CA PHE A 280 -1.11 15.34 4.75
C PHE A 280 -1.90 16.64 4.59
N ARG A 281 -1.76 17.58 5.53
CA ARG A 281 -2.44 18.89 5.48
C ARG A 281 -2.23 19.62 4.16
N ASP A 282 -1.02 19.57 3.63
CA ASP A 282 -0.64 20.25 2.38
C ASP A 282 -0.82 19.37 1.13
N HIS A 283 -1.30 18.12 1.29
CA HIS A 283 -1.53 17.13 0.24
C HIS A 283 -2.93 16.46 0.35
N PRO A 284 -4.03 17.24 0.40
CA PRO A 284 -5.38 16.69 0.57
C PRO A 284 -5.84 15.81 -0.60
N GLU A 285 -5.20 15.91 -1.77
CA GLU A 285 -5.47 15.07 -2.95
C GLU A 285 -5.04 13.61 -2.76
N GLU A 286 -4.14 13.36 -1.81
CA GLU A 286 -3.65 12.04 -1.46
C GLU A 286 -4.48 11.38 -0.35
N VAL A 287 -5.32 12.15 0.35
CA VAL A 287 -6.14 11.66 1.46
C VAL A 287 -7.50 11.19 0.95
N VAL A 288 -7.85 9.96 1.31
CA VAL A 288 -9.16 9.35 1.01
C VAL A 288 -9.89 9.06 2.32
N ILE A 289 -11.03 9.71 2.51
CA ILE A 289 -11.97 9.37 3.58
C ILE A 289 -12.80 8.17 3.10
N ALA A 290 -12.68 7.07 3.82
CA ALA A 290 -13.47 5.85 3.63
C ALA A 290 -14.61 5.84 4.65
N ASP A 291 -15.82 6.09 4.20
CA ASP A 291 -16.98 6.20 5.06
C ASP A 291 -17.86 4.94 5.00
N LYS A 292 -18.70 4.75 6.00
CA LYS A 292 -19.65 3.64 6.08
C LYS A 292 -21.01 4.16 6.55
N VAL A 293 -21.95 4.24 5.62
CA VAL A 293 -23.34 4.61 5.90
C VAL A 293 -24.20 3.35 5.85
N GLY A 294 -24.66 2.90 7.02
CA GLY A 294 -25.36 1.62 7.16
C GLY A 294 -24.57 0.41 6.64
N ARG A 295 -25.00 -0.16 5.50
CA ARG A 295 -24.35 -1.33 4.86
C ARG A 295 -23.48 -0.97 3.64
N ALA A 296 -23.42 0.30 3.25
CA ALA A 296 -22.67 0.75 2.09
C ALA A 296 -21.42 1.52 2.55
N ALA A 297 -20.30 1.26 1.87
CA ALA A 297 -19.07 2.01 2.02
C ALA A 297 -18.85 2.95 0.83
N THR A 298 -18.34 4.15 1.09
CA THR A 298 -18.01 5.16 0.09
C THR A 298 -16.57 5.63 0.26
N PHE A 299 -15.99 6.16 -0.81
CA PHE A 299 -14.68 6.81 -0.79
C PHE A 299 -14.82 8.23 -1.32
N ALA A 300 -14.22 9.19 -0.63
CA ALA A 300 -14.13 10.58 -1.08
C ALA A 300 -12.72 11.09 -0.83
N ARG A 301 -12.12 11.77 -1.83
CA ARG A 301 -10.83 12.44 -1.60
C ARG A 301 -11.07 13.73 -0.85
N LEU A 302 -10.16 14.05 0.04
CA LEU A 302 -10.27 15.27 0.83
C LEU A 302 -10.20 16.53 -0.06
N ALA A 303 -9.37 16.52 -1.11
CA ALA A 303 -9.30 17.62 -2.09
C ALA A 303 -10.60 17.87 -2.88
N ASP A 304 -11.52 16.90 -2.96
CA ASP A 304 -12.80 17.07 -3.67
C ASP A 304 -13.85 17.80 -2.77
N ARG A 305 -13.51 18.11 -1.51
CA ARG A 305 -14.38 18.79 -0.56
C ARG A 305 -14.31 20.32 -0.71
N ALA A 306 -15.47 20.94 -0.96
CA ALA A 306 -15.56 22.37 -1.24
C ALA A 306 -15.23 23.27 -0.04
N ASP A 307 -15.58 22.87 1.18
CA ASP A 307 -15.40 23.61 2.43
C ASP A 307 -14.06 23.31 3.14
N LEU A 308 -13.18 22.47 2.55
CA LEU A 308 -11.91 22.10 3.18
C LEU A 308 -11.02 23.30 3.49
N ALA A 309 -10.91 24.24 2.54
CA ALA A 309 -10.04 25.41 2.69
C ALA A 309 -10.48 26.30 3.86
N ASP A 310 -11.80 26.45 4.05
CA ASP A 310 -12.37 27.22 5.16
C ASP A 310 -12.07 26.53 6.49
N LEU A 311 -12.32 25.22 6.59
CA LEU A 311 -12.03 24.42 7.79
C LEU A 311 -10.55 24.47 8.20
N LEU A 312 -9.63 24.44 7.23
CA LEU A 312 -8.20 24.51 7.49
C LEU A 312 -7.74 25.92 7.94
N THR A 313 -8.48 26.97 7.58
CA THR A 313 -8.17 28.36 7.94
C THR A 313 -8.55 28.67 9.39
N GLU A 314 -9.50 27.93 9.97
CA GLU A 314 -9.91 28.05 11.37
C GLU A 314 -8.86 27.53 12.37
N GLY A 315 -7.69 27.10 11.89
CA GLY A 315 -6.58 26.62 12.72
C GLY A 315 -6.75 25.17 13.18
N ALA A 316 -7.79 24.47 12.73
CA ALA A 316 -8.01 23.07 13.03
C ALA A 316 -7.01 22.17 12.27
N SER A 317 -6.54 21.13 12.96
CA SER A 317 -5.74 20.07 12.35
C SER A 317 -6.65 19.11 11.57
N LEU A 318 -6.12 18.40 10.56
CA LEU A 318 -6.94 17.42 9.82
C LEU A 318 -7.37 16.28 10.75
N GLY A 319 -6.51 15.89 11.68
CA GLY A 319 -6.76 14.92 12.71
C GLY A 319 -7.94 15.31 13.60
N ASP A 320 -7.99 16.56 14.05
CA ASP A 320 -9.10 17.06 14.90
C ASP A 320 -10.42 17.14 14.11
N LEU A 321 -10.37 17.61 12.86
CA LEU A 321 -11.54 17.64 11.98
C LEU A 321 -12.08 16.24 11.68
N TRP A 322 -11.19 15.24 11.52
CA TRP A 322 -11.61 13.86 11.34
C TRP A 322 -12.19 13.28 12.63
N TYR A 323 -11.49 13.42 13.75
CA TYR A 323 -11.90 12.86 15.04
C TYR A 323 -13.24 13.42 15.53
N SER A 324 -13.50 14.71 15.29
CA SER A 324 -14.79 15.37 15.58
C SER A 324 -15.94 14.95 14.65
N GLY A 325 -15.65 14.18 13.59
CA GLY A 325 -16.62 13.76 12.59
C GLY A 325 -16.91 14.78 11.50
N ILE A 326 -16.28 15.97 11.55
CA ILE A 326 -16.47 17.02 10.53
C ILE A 326 -16.02 16.51 9.15
N LEU A 327 -14.94 15.72 9.07
CA LEU A 327 -14.49 15.08 7.81
C LEU A 327 -15.31 13.87 7.36
N GLY A 328 -16.21 13.35 8.19
CA GLY A 328 -16.85 12.06 7.96
C GLY A 328 -15.88 10.90 8.13
N GLY A 329 -16.32 9.67 7.83
CA GLY A 329 -15.47 8.49 8.00
C GLY A 329 -15.09 8.22 9.45
N VAL A 330 -16.00 8.47 10.38
CA VAL A 330 -15.93 8.04 11.78
C VAL A 330 -17.04 7.03 12.07
N PRO A 331 -16.93 6.19 13.11
CA PRO A 331 -18.03 5.28 13.49
C PRO A 331 -19.31 6.07 13.79
N GLU A 332 -20.47 5.57 13.32
CA GLU A 332 -21.77 6.11 13.73
C GLU A 332 -21.91 6.00 15.26
N GLU A 333 -22.36 7.08 15.92
CA GLU A 333 -22.72 7.03 17.33
C GLU A 333 -23.97 6.14 17.51
N PRO A 334 -23.99 5.25 18.53
CA PRO A 334 -25.04 4.25 18.73
C PRO A 334 -26.41 4.81 19.13
#